data_AF-A0A7C3E711-F1
#
_entry.id   AF-A0A7C3E711-F1
#
_cell.length_a   1.000
_cell.length_b   1.000
_cell.length_c   1.000
_cell.angle_alpha   90.00
_cell.angle_beta   90.00
_cell.angle_gamma   90.00
#
_symmetry.space_group_name_H-M   'P 1'
#
loop_
_entity.id
_entity.type
_entity.pdbx_description
1 polymer ?
#
loop_
_entity_poly.entity_id
_entity_poly.type
_entity_poly.pdbx_seq_one_letter_code
_entity_poly.pdbx_strand_id
1 'polypeptide(L)'
;MGWFPGYCVDIETGERLNIAFGEDSRYPHQNGKDMLWNPTNTFASVLYDNTNGQDGDLYVGGKHYIYVFGHNRKPSDIDYMPAYDYGSHIYNVLKNVTVLQDFTKGNIWMNAMWVTLPLLPADFPVQQNPSDPYYFMRTDCKVSIRIGNPYRKATDDFAMHGSPNDSLPCYHFDLSPYTAVKNDAATAKDALGMINVVPNPYYCGSFYESNINDFLVKITNLPEQCTISIFTVSGSLVKRISKNDNDTWYNWDVRDDKGKPVASGVYIIHIQIPGVGEKTLKWAGILRGEY
;
A
#
# COMPACT_ATOMS: atom_id res chain seq x y z
N MET A 1 -20.58 24.97 -6.86
CA MET A 1 -19.12 24.80 -6.68
C MET A 1 -18.70 23.61 -7.52
N GLY A 2 -17.59 23.72 -8.25
CA GLY A 2 -17.05 22.60 -9.01
C GLY A 2 -16.40 21.57 -8.07
N TRP A 3 -16.25 20.32 -8.55
CA TRP A 3 -15.63 19.25 -7.79
C TRP A 3 -14.14 19.13 -8.17
N PHE A 4 -13.27 19.07 -7.17
CA PHE A 4 -11.86 18.74 -7.37
C PHE A 4 -11.65 17.26 -7.02
N PRO A 5 -11.12 16.43 -7.94
CA PRO A 5 -10.94 14.99 -7.76
C PRO A 5 -9.65 14.69 -6.95
N GLY A 6 -9.54 15.27 -5.76
CA GLY A 6 -8.36 15.11 -4.92
C GLY A 6 -8.46 15.80 -3.58
N TYR A 7 -7.40 15.69 -2.80
CA TYR A 7 -7.27 16.35 -1.51
C TYR A 7 -5.81 16.70 -1.23
N CYS A 8 -5.60 17.64 -0.31
CA CYS A 8 -4.29 18.01 0.20
C CYS A 8 -4.29 17.83 1.71
N VAL A 9 -3.19 17.31 2.24
CA VAL A 9 -2.95 17.15 3.67
C VAL A 9 -1.65 17.84 4.00
N ASP A 10 -1.68 18.68 5.03
CA ASP A 10 -0.47 19.16 5.68
C ASP A 10 0.10 18.04 6.54
N ILE A 11 1.37 17.68 6.31
CA ILE A 11 2.03 16.61 7.04
C ILE A 11 2.49 17.08 8.42
N GLU A 12 2.74 18.37 8.59
CA GLU A 12 3.16 18.91 9.88
C GLU A 12 2.02 18.85 10.90
N THR A 13 0.79 19.10 10.47
CA THR A 13 -0.38 19.13 11.37
C THR A 13 -1.31 17.92 11.22
N GLY A 14 -1.22 17.20 10.09
CA GLY A 14 -2.16 16.14 9.73
C GLY A 14 -3.51 16.65 9.22
N GLU A 15 -3.68 17.97 9.11
CA GLU A 15 -4.94 18.58 8.70
C GLU A 15 -5.15 18.46 7.19
N ARG A 16 -6.41 18.24 6.80
CA ARG A 16 -6.83 18.45 5.41
C ARG A 16 -6.82 19.95 5.13
N LEU A 17 -6.44 20.33 3.91
CA LEU A 17 -6.40 21.73 3.48
C LEU A 17 -7.49 22.05 2.45
N ASN A 18 -7.93 23.31 2.44
CA ASN A 18 -8.87 23.82 1.46
C ASN A 18 -8.19 23.99 0.10
N ILE A 19 -8.90 23.60 -0.97
CA ILE A 19 -8.43 23.72 -2.36
C ILE A 19 -9.46 24.50 -3.14
N ALA A 20 -9.00 25.48 -3.92
CA ALA A 20 -9.79 26.05 -5.01
C ALA A 20 -9.08 25.79 -6.33
N PHE A 21 -9.86 25.69 -7.40
CA PHE A 21 -9.31 25.66 -8.75
C PHE A 21 -10.03 26.69 -9.62
N GLY A 22 -9.37 27.10 -10.70
CA GLY A 22 -9.91 28.08 -11.63
C GLY A 22 -9.42 27.85 -13.05
N GLU A 23 -10.12 28.43 -14.00
CA GLU A 23 -9.89 28.32 -15.43
C GLU A 23 -9.78 29.73 -16.07
N ASP A 24 -9.10 29.85 -17.22
CA ASP A 24 -9.02 31.14 -17.94
C ASP A 24 -10.10 31.24 -19.02
N SER A 25 -11.18 31.96 -18.69
CA SER A 25 -12.33 32.21 -19.57
C SER A 25 -12.03 32.90 -20.90
N ARG A 26 -10.82 33.45 -21.08
CA ARG A 26 -10.37 33.96 -22.38
C ARG A 26 -10.13 32.85 -23.41
N TYR A 27 -9.95 31.61 -22.96
CA TYR A 27 -9.63 30.48 -23.83
C TYR A 27 -10.64 29.34 -23.72
N PRO A 28 -11.89 29.51 -24.22
CA PRO A 28 -12.90 28.46 -24.21
C PRO A 28 -12.45 27.18 -24.94
N HIS A 29 -11.60 27.29 -25.97
CA HIS A 29 -11.03 26.15 -26.69
C HIS A 29 -9.96 25.38 -25.89
N GLN A 30 -9.59 25.88 -24.70
CA GLN A 30 -8.69 25.23 -23.75
C GLN A 30 -9.44 24.83 -22.47
N ASN A 31 -10.74 24.52 -22.58
CA ASN A 31 -11.63 24.20 -21.46
C ASN A 31 -11.71 25.34 -20.42
N GLY A 32 -11.82 26.58 -20.88
CA GLY A 32 -11.84 27.76 -20.01
C GLY A 32 -13.22 28.21 -19.53
N LYS A 33 -14.30 27.45 -19.79
CA LYS A 33 -15.68 27.92 -19.57
C LYS A 33 -16.62 26.85 -19.05
N ASP A 34 -16.10 25.78 -18.45
CA ASP A 34 -16.91 24.67 -17.97
C ASP A 34 -16.88 24.50 -16.43
N MET A 35 -16.03 25.27 -15.74
CA MET A 35 -15.83 25.23 -14.29
C MET A 35 -15.47 23.83 -13.78
N LEU A 36 -14.87 23.01 -14.65
CA LEU A 36 -14.29 21.71 -14.31
C LEU A 36 -12.77 21.84 -14.28
N TRP A 37 -12.13 20.95 -13.53
CA TRP A 37 -10.68 20.84 -13.57
C TRP A 37 -10.29 19.78 -14.61
N ASN A 38 -10.00 20.23 -15.83
CA ASN A 38 -9.72 19.41 -17.01
C ASN A 38 -8.63 20.06 -17.89
N PRO A 39 -7.38 20.15 -17.40
CA PRO A 39 -6.29 20.79 -18.13
C PRO A 39 -6.03 20.16 -19.50
N THR A 40 -5.51 20.95 -20.44
CA THR A 40 -5.10 20.48 -21.76
C THR A 40 -3.61 20.14 -21.80
N ASN A 41 -3.14 19.56 -22.91
CA ASN A 41 -1.72 19.34 -23.19
C ASN A 41 -1.05 20.50 -23.93
N THR A 42 -1.78 21.60 -24.18
CA THR A 42 -1.28 22.71 -24.99
C THR A 42 -0.54 23.71 -24.11
N PHE A 43 0.76 23.88 -24.37
CA PHE A 43 1.58 24.83 -23.62
C PHE A 43 1.37 26.28 -24.09
N ALA A 44 1.35 26.51 -25.41
CA ALA A 44 1.22 27.85 -25.99
C ALA A 44 0.55 27.79 -27.38
N SER A 45 0.26 28.97 -27.95
CA SER A 45 -0.24 29.07 -29.32
C SER A 45 0.88 28.87 -30.34
N VAL A 46 0.52 28.47 -31.57
CA VAL A 46 1.49 28.29 -32.66
C VAL A 46 2.29 29.57 -32.94
N LEU A 47 1.67 30.74 -32.76
CA LEU A 47 2.36 32.02 -32.92
C LEU A 47 3.42 32.24 -31.84
N TYR A 48 3.14 31.83 -30.59
CA TYR A 48 4.10 31.87 -29.49
C TYR A 48 5.32 31.01 -29.78
N ASP A 49 5.11 29.79 -30.25
CA ASP A 49 6.21 28.88 -30.58
C ASP A 49 7.04 29.41 -31.77
N ASN A 50 6.39 29.90 -32.83
CA ASN A 50 7.08 30.41 -34.02
C ASN A 50 7.84 31.72 -33.81
N THR A 51 7.43 32.53 -32.83
CA THR A 51 8.07 33.81 -32.51
C THR A 51 8.99 33.73 -31.30
N ASN A 52 9.25 32.52 -30.77
CA ASN A 52 10.01 32.31 -29.53
C ASN A 52 9.50 33.15 -28.36
N GLY A 53 8.17 33.27 -28.24
CA GLY A 53 7.50 33.99 -27.16
C GLY A 53 7.45 35.51 -27.28
N GLN A 54 7.77 36.08 -28.46
CA GLN A 54 7.62 37.53 -28.69
C GLN A 54 6.16 37.95 -28.90
N ASP A 55 5.35 37.08 -29.51
CA ASP A 55 3.92 37.30 -29.74
C ASP A 55 3.13 36.01 -29.46
N GLY A 56 1.80 36.09 -29.34
CA GLY A 56 0.93 34.93 -29.13
C GLY A 56 0.52 34.69 -27.68
N ASP A 57 -0.15 33.56 -27.43
CA ASP A 57 -0.79 33.25 -26.16
C ASP A 57 -0.07 32.10 -25.45
N LEU A 58 0.15 32.26 -24.15
CA LEU A 58 0.60 31.20 -23.28
C LEU A 58 -0.61 30.53 -22.62
N TYR A 59 -0.83 29.25 -22.90
CA TYR A 59 -2.00 28.50 -22.39
C TYR A 59 -1.69 27.70 -21.12
N VAL A 60 -0.51 27.08 -21.00
CA VAL A 60 -0.11 26.22 -19.87
C VAL A 60 -1.25 25.29 -19.42
N GLY A 61 -1.76 24.48 -20.35
CA GLY A 61 -2.84 23.54 -20.07
C GLY A 61 -4.20 24.20 -19.84
N GLY A 62 -4.45 25.36 -20.46
CA GLY A 62 -5.69 26.15 -20.31
C GLY A 62 -5.73 27.02 -19.05
N LYS A 63 -4.59 27.17 -18.37
CA LYS A 63 -4.42 27.89 -17.10
C LYS A 63 -5.38 27.40 -16.01
N HIS A 64 -5.47 26.08 -15.89
CA HIS A 64 -6.24 25.40 -14.86
C HIS A 64 -5.53 25.50 -13.50
N TYR A 65 -5.64 26.64 -12.82
CA TYR A 65 -4.98 26.87 -11.55
C TYR A 65 -5.50 25.93 -10.47
N ILE A 66 -4.59 25.43 -9.64
CA ILE A 66 -4.90 24.80 -8.36
C ILE A 66 -4.28 25.66 -7.27
N TYR A 67 -5.10 26.14 -6.35
CA TYR A 67 -4.73 26.89 -5.16
C TYR A 67 -4.93 26.03 -3.93
N VAL A 68 -3.88 25.87 -3.13
CA VAL A 68 -3.94 25.21 -1.82
C VAL A 68 -3.86 26.29 -0.75
N PHE A 69 -4.89 26.37 0.08
CA PHE A 69 -5.00 27.34 1.16
C PHE A 69 -4.57 26.72 2.48
N GLY A 70 -3.66 27.40 3.17
CA GLY A 70 -3.28 27.03 4.54
C GLY A 70 -4.33 27.47 5.54
N HIS A 71 -4.53 26.67 6.59
CA HIS A 71 -5.18 27.15 7.80
C HIS A 71 -4.23 28.18 8.42
N ASN A 72 -4.65 29.45 8.49
CA ASN A 72 -3.78 30.56 8.87
C ASN A 72 -4.58 31.64 9.59
N ARG A 73 -3.89 32.35 10.49
CA ARG A 73 -4.41 33.49 11.28
C ARG A 73 -5.54 33.12 12.25
N LYS A 74 -5.96 34.08 13.07
CA LYS A 74 -7.08 33.90 14.02
C LYS A 74 -8.36 34.47 13.42
N PRO A 75 -9.57 34.04 13.86
CA PRO A 75 -10.83 34.54 13.33
C PRO A 75 -11.05 36.06 13.37
N SER A 76 -10.32 36.76 14.25
CA SER A 76 -10.35 38.22 14.34
C SER A 76 -9.60 38.92 13.19
N ASP A 77 -8.74 38.19 12.50
CA ASP A 77 -7.87 38.73 11.45
C ASP A 77 -8.64 38.83 10.13
N ILE A 78 -8.38 39.90 9.37
CA ILE A 78 -9.05 40.16 8.09
C ILE A 78 -8.66 39.17 6.98
N ASP A 79 -7.49 38.55 7.13
CA ASP A 79 -6.89 37.52 6.28
C ASP A 79 -7.02 36.12 6.93
N TYR A 80 -8.04 35.91 7.77
CA TYR A 80 -8.33 34.60 8.33
C TYR A 80 -8.66 33.56 7.26
N MET A 81 -8.10 32.35 7.41
CA MET A 81 -8.48 31.16 6.67
C MET A 81 -8.70 30.00 7.64
N PRO A 82 -9.92 29.47 7.76
CA PRO A 82 -10.21 28.39 8.70
C PRO A 82 -9.59 27.06 8.29
N ALA A 83 -9.63 26.09 9.22
CA ALA A 83 -9.46 24.68 8.93
C ALA A 83 -10.39 24.21 7.80
N TYR A 84 -10.10 23.05 7.21
CA TYR A 84 -10.87 22.52 6.09
C TYR A 84 -12.39 22.50 6.36
N ASP A 85 -13.11 23.26 5.55
CA ASP A 85 -14.54 23.51 5.67
C ASP A 85 -15.25 23.33 4.32
N TYR A 86 -14.69 22.45 3.48
CA TYR A 86 -15.14 22.18 2.11
C TYR A 86 -15.17 23.44 1.21
N GLY A 87 -14.33 24.44 1.52
CA GLY A 87 -14.27 25.72 0.81
C GLY A 87 -15.43 26.67 1.09
N SER A 88 -16.22 26.42 2.13
CA SER A 88 -17.39 27.23 2.49
C SER A 88 -17.02 28.68 2.80
N HIS A 89 -15.96 28.91 3.59
CA HIS A 89 -15.47 30.23 3.94
C HIS A 89 -15.05 31.02 2.69
N ILE A 90 -14.24 30.43 1.82
CA ILE A 90 -13.81 31.03 0.55
C ILE A 90 -15.03 31.43 -0.27
N TYR A 91 -16.00 30.51 -0.44
CA TYR A 91 -17.22 30.77 -1.20
C TYR A 91 -18.05 31.91 -0.60
N ASN A 92 -18.30 31.89 0.71
CA ASN A 92 -19.14 32.87 1.39
C ASN A 92 -18.53 34.26 1.35
N VAL A 93 -17.21 34.36 1.49
CA VAL A 93 -16.48 35.62 1.39
C VAL A 93 -16.56 36.15 -0.04
N LEU A 94 -16.21 35.33 -1.04
CA LEU A 94 -16.16 35.78 -2.44
C LEU A 94 -17.54 36.04 -3.07
N LYS A 95 -18.60 35.36 -2.63
CA LYS A 95 -19.97 35.56 -3.11
C LYS A 95 -20.45 37.00 -2.93
N ASN A 96 -20.00 37.67 -1.86
CA ASN A 96 -20.41 39.02 -1.54
C ASN A 96 -19.57 40.09 -2.25
N VAL A 97 -18.51 39.69 -2.94
CA VAL A 97 -17.62 40.58 -3.67
C VAL A 97 -18.22 40.89 -5.04
N THR A 98 -18.73 42.11 -5.21
CA THR A 98 -19.42 42.55 -6.44
C THR A 98 -18.58 43.47 -7.32
N VAL A 99 -17.50 44.05 -6.78
CA VAL A 99 -16.62 44.96 -7.51
C VAL A 99 -15.31 44.28 -7.93
N LEU A 100 -14.70 44.78 -9.02
CA LEU A 100 -13.47 44.22 -9.54
C LEU A 100 -12.29 44.43 -8.57
N GLN A 101 -12.17 45.63 -7.99
CA GLN A 101 -11.13 46.01 -7.04
C GLN A 101 -11.64 45.93 -5.60
N ASP A 102 -11.74 44.71 -5.08
CA ASP A 102 -12.11 44.47 -3.69
C ASP A 102 -10.92 43.82 -2.94
N PHE A 103 -10.47 44.46 -1.86
CA PHE A 103 -9.37 43.97 -1.02
C PHE A 103 -9.69 42.62 -0.38
N THR A 104 -10.97 42.29 -0.22
CA THR A 104 -11.43 40.99 0.30
C THR A 104 -10.92 39.82 -0.53
N LYS A 105 -10.77 39.99 -1.86
CA LYS A 105 -10.15 38.97 -2.73
C LYS A 105 -8.69 38.74 -2.35
N GLY A 106 -7.97 39.84 -2.09
CA GLY A 106 -6.58 39.81 -1.65
C GLY A 106 -6.42 39.09 -0.33
N ASN A 107 -7.30 39.36 0.65
CA ASN A 107 -7.28 38.70 1.95
C ASN A 107 -7.39 37.17 1.85
N ILE A 108 -8.25 36.65 0.97
CA ILE A 108 -8.33 35.20 0.77
C ILE A 108 -7.07 34.68 0.07
N TRP A 109 -6.57 35.38 -0.96
CA TRP A 109 -5.47 34.88 -1.79
C TRP A 109 -4.11 34.97 -1.07
N MET A 110 -3.99 35.82 -0.04
CA MET A 110 -2.83 35.84 0.87
C MET A 110 -2.65 34.52 1.63
N ASN A 111 -3.71 33.72 1.76
CA ASN A 111 -3.65 32.41 2.42
C ASN A 111 -3.30 31.26 1.47
N ALA A 112 -3.18 31.52 0.16
CA ALA A 112 -2.74 30.51 -0.79
C ALA A 112 -1.26 30.21 -0.57
N MET A 113 -0.96 29.04 -0.02
CA MET A 113 0.41 28.61 0.26
C MET A 113 1.10 28.04 -0.98
N TRP A 114 0.32 27.39 -1.84
CA TRP A 114 0.81 26.77 -3.05
C TRP A 114 -0.14 27.01 -4.20
N VAL A 115 0.44 27.33 -5.35
CA VAL A 115 -0.28 27.48 -6.61
C VAL A 115 0.45 26.65 -7.66
N THR A 116 -0.29 25.88 -8.44
CA THR A 116 0.28 25.12 -9.54
C THR A 116 -0.62 25.15 -10.76
N LEU A 117 -0.01 24.92 -11.91
CA LEU A 117 -0.64 24.83 -13.22
C LEU A 117 -0.30 23.46 -13.81
N PRO A 118 -1.19 22.47 -13.69
CA PRO A 118 -1.00 21.16 -14.28
C PRO A 118 -1.09 21.27 -15.80
N LEU A 119 -0.18 20.60 -16.48
CA LEU A 119 -0.11 20.47 -17.93
C LEU A 119 -0.11 18.98 -18.25
N LEU A 120 -0.99 18.55 -19.15
CA LEU A 120 -0.95 17.17 -19.63
C LEU A 120 0.28 16.96 -20.54
N PRO A 121 0.85 15.74 -20.59
CA PRO A 121 1.94 15.43 -21.52
C PRO A 121 1.57 15.79 -22.97
N ALA A 122 2.53 16.31 -23.74
CA ALA A 122 2.28 16.78 -25.11
C ALA A 122 1.74 15.68 -26.04
N ASP A 123 2.12 14.43 -25.79
CA ASP A 123 1.68 13.23 -26.51
C ASP A 123 0.37 12.63 -25.96
N PHE A 124 -0.20 13.21 -24.89
CA PHE A 124 -1.43 12.71 -24.30
C PHE A 124 -2.62 12.95 -25.24
N PRO A 125 -3.43 11.92 -25.57
CA PRO A 125 -4.55 12.06 -26.48
C PRO A 125 -5.72 12.78 -25.80
N VAL A 126 -5.87 14.07 -26.08
CA VAL A 126 -6.97 14.89 -25.55
C VAL A 126 -8.28 14.48 -26.23
N GLN A 127 -9.27 14.11 -25.43
CA GLN A 127 -10.61 13.78 -25.90
C GLN A 127 -11.48 15.03 -26.02
N GLN A 128 -12.21 15.15 -27.13
CA GLN A 128 -13.25 16.18 -27.27
C GLN A 128 -14.56 15.67 -26.68
N ASN A 129 -15.16 16.43 -25.76
CA ASN A 129 -16.41 16.09 -25.07
C ASN A 129 -16.37 14.68 -24.42
N PRO A 130 -15.41 14.39 -23.55
CA PRO A 130 -15.32 13.09 -22.91
C PRO A 130 -16.56 12.83 -22.03
N SER A 131 -17.01 11.57 -21.99
CA SER A 131 -18.08 11.15 -21.08
C SER A 131 -17.67 11.23 -19.61
N ASP A 132 -16.38 11.01 -19.34
CA ASP A 132 -15.74 11.25 -18.06
C ASP A 132 -14.80 12.47 -18.17
N PRO A 133 -15.10 13.62 -17.53
CA PRO A 133 -14.24 14.81 -17.58
C PRO A 133 -12.85 14.58 -16.95
N TYR A 134 -12.67 13.49 -16.21
CA TYR A 134 -11.46 13.13 -15.48
C TYR A 134 -10.69 11.96 -16.11
N TYR A 135 -10.99 11.58 -17.36
CA TYR A 135 -10.40 10.46 -18.11
C TYR A 135 -8.86 10.42 -18.14
N PHE A 136 -8.20 11.55 -17.89
CA PHE A 136 -6.75 11.66 -17.83
C PHE A 136 -6.12 11.10 -16.55
N MET A 137 -6.90 10.96 -15.47
CA MET A 137 -6.46 10.36 -14.20
C MET A 137 -6.62 8.84 -14.23
N ARG A 138 -5.65 8.15 -14.84
CA ARG A 138 -5.67 6.68 -14.95
C ARG A 138 -5.26 5.94 -13.67
N THR A 139 -4.51 6.62 -12.80
CA THR A 139 -3.94 6.05 -11.58
C THR A 139 -3.91 7.12 -10.49
N ASP A 140 -3.80 6.67 -9.24
CA ASP A 140 -3.56 7.58 -8.12
C ASP A 140 -2.21 8.29 -8.28
N CYS A 141 -2.22 9.60 -8.12
CA CYS A 141 -1.02 10.44 -8.16
C CYS A 141 -0.84 11.13 -6.81
N LYS A 142 0.40 11.11 -6.30
CA LYS A 142 0.79 11.80 -5.07
C LYS A 142 1.90 12.81 -5.37
N VAL A 143 1.57 14.09 -5.29
CA VAL A 143 2.56 15.17 -5.32
C VAL A 143 2.98 15.48 -3.89
N SER A 144 4.29 15.47 -3.64
CA SER A 144 4.84 15.80 -2.33
C SER A 144 5.70 17.05 -2.42
N ILE A 145 5.26 18.11 -1.75
CA ILE A 145 6.06 19.31 -1.54
C ILE A 145 6.60 19.24 -0.10
N ARG A 146 7.90 19.46 0.05
CA ARG A 146 8.61 19.33 1.34
C ARG A 146 9.39 20.59 1.60
N ILE A 147 9.05 21.28 2.67
CA ILE A 147 9.77 22.45 3.17
C ILE A 147 10.27 22.08 4.57
N GLY A 148 11.53 22.39 4.88
CA GLY A 148 12.06 22.18 6.21
C GLY A 148 11.64 23.30 7.14
N ASN A 149 10.60 23.08 7.95
CA ASN A 149 10.20 23.99 9.02
C ASN A 149 10.35 23.31 10.39
N PRO A 150 10.63 24.09 11.46
CA PRO A 150 10.50 23.57 12.81
C PRO A 150 9.04 23.30 13.14
N TYR A 151 8.76 22.21 13.85
CA TYR A 151 7.42 21.92 14.35
C TYR A 151 6.90 23.09 15.21
N ARG A 152 5.66 23.50 14.95
CA ARG A 152 4.99 24.57 15.68
C ARG A 152 3.92 23.99 16.61
N LYS A 153 3.78 24.60 17.79
CA LYS A 153 2.67 24.30 18.69
C LYS A 153 1.42 25.00 18.17
N ALA A 154 0.34 24.25 18.02
CA ALA A 154 -0.93 24.79 17.61
C ALA A 154 -1.62 25.53 18.78
N THR A 155 -2.27 26.66 18.50
CA THR A 155 -2.94 27.51 19.51
C THR A 155 -4.31 27.94 19.01
N ASP A 156 -5.25 28.26 19.89
CA ASP A 156 -6.61 28.70 19.51
C ASP A 156 -7.33 27.68 18.61
N ASP A 157 -7.94 28.10 17.50
CA ASP A 157 -8.64 27.22 16.54
C ASP A 157 -7.74 26.17 15.88
N PHE A 158 -6.41 26.32 15.98
CA PHE A 158 -5.45 25.32 15.53
C PHE A 158 -5.27 24.19 16.54
N ALA A 159 -5.60 24.41 17.82
CA ALA A 159 -5.36 23.44 18.87
C ALA A 159 -6.42 22.34 18.87
N MET A 160 -6.00 21.08 18.78
CA MET A 160 -6.90 19.94 18.95
C MET A 160 -7.43 19.91 20.39
N HIS A 161 -8.75 20.00 20.56
CA HIS A 161 -9.37 19.94 21.88
C HIS A 161 -9.08 18.59 22.56
N GLY A 162 -8.48 18.61 23.74
CA GLY A 162 -8.02 17.40 24.42
C GLY A 162 -6.77 16.78 23.79
N SER A 163 -5.90 17.59 23.16
CA SER A 163 -4.68 17.11 22.52
C SER A 163 -3.83 16.24 23.47
N PRO A 164 -3.48 15.00 23.08
CA PRO A 164 -2.68 14.10 23.90
C PRO A 164 -1.22 14.54 24.02
N ASN A 165 -0.79 15.55 23.25
CA ASN A 165 0.59 16.01 23.15
C ASN A 165 0.71 17.54 23.30
N ASP A 166 -0.11 18.16 24.16
CA ASP A 166 -0.06 19.60 24.42
C ASP A 166 -0.09 20.47 23.13
N SER A 167 -0.92 20.05 22.17
CA SER A 167 -1.07 20.69 20.85
C SER A 167 0.19 20.72 19.97
N LEU A 168 1.18 19.89 20.27
CA LEU A 168 2.27 19.56 19.36
C LEU A 168 1.83 18.50 18.35
N PRO A 169 2.35 18.54 17.10
CA PRO A 169 2.13 17.49 16.11
C PRO A 169 2.38 16.08 16.65
N CYS A 170 1.51 15.14 16.31
CA CYS A 170 1.66 13.73 16.65
C CYS A 170 1.31 12.84 15.46
N TYR A 171 2.04 11.72 15.34
CA TYR A 171 1.73 10.66 14.39
C TYR A 171 1.12 9.48 15.13
N HIS A 172 0.09 8.86 14.54
CA HIS A 172 -0.46 7.60 15.02
C HIS A 172 -0.15 6.49 14.01
N PHE A 173 0.28 5.33 14.51
CA PHE A 173 0.39 4.12 13.72
C PHE A 173 -0.42 3.02 14.39
N ASP A 174 -1.18 2.28 13.59
CA ASP A 174 -1.98 1.15 14.06
C ASP A 174 -1.43 -0.15 13.46
N LEU A 175 -1.17 -1.12 14.33
CA LEU A 175 -0.73 -2.47 13.97
C LEU A 175 -1.85 -3.51 14.13
N SER A 176 -3.06 -3.10 14.53
CA SER A 176 -4.23 -3.96 14.65
C SER A 176 -4.50 -4.82 13.39
N PRO A 177 -4.37 -4.34 12.14
CA PRO A 177 -4.59 -5.18 10.96
C PRO A 177 -3.49 -6.22 10.73
N TYR A 178 -2.35 -6.11 11.43
CA TYR A 178 -1.19 -7.00 11.30
C TYR A 178 -1.00 -7.90 12.52
N THR A 179 -1.99 -8.00 13.40
CA THR A 179 -1.90 -8.88 14.58
C THR A 179 -2.00 -10.36 14.18
N ALA A 180 -1.20 -11.21 14.86
CA ALA A 180 -1.30 -12.64 14.69
C ALA A 180 -2.63 -13.17 15.23
N VAL A 181 -3.37 -13.89 14.39
CA VAL A 181 -4.63 -14.54 14.77
C VAL A 181 -4.34 -15.98 15.20
N LYS A 182 -4.89 -16.40 16.33
CA LYS A 182 -4.82 -17.80 16.79
C LYS A 182 -5.99 -18.60 16.22
N ASN A 183 -5.76 -19.90 15.98
CA ASN A 183 -6.79 -20.85 15.55
C ASN A 183 -7.47 -20.52 14.21
N ASP A 184 -6.76 -19.88 13.28
CA ASP A 184 -7.27 -19.65 11.93
C ASP A 184 -7.14 -20.92 11.07
N ALA A 185 -8.28 -21.50 10.70
CA ALA A 185 -8.34 -22.76 9.97
C ALA A 185 -7.81 -22.66 8.53
N ALA A 186 -7.97 -21.50 7.89
CA ALA A 186 -7.48 -21.28 6.52
C ALA A 186 -5.94 -21.27 6.49
N THR A 187 -5.33 -20.49 7.38
CA THR A 187 -3.87 -20.42 7.54
C THR A 187 -3.30 -21.78 7.96
N ALA A 188 -3.98 -22.52 8.84
CA ALA A 188 -3.55 -23.86 9.23
C ALA A 188 -3.52 -24.83 8.04
N LYS A 189 -4.49 -24.73 7.12
CA LYS A 189 -4.55 -25.55 5.90
C LYS A 189 -3.42 -25.19 4.92
N ASP A 190 -3.14 -23.90 4.75
CA ASP A 190 -2.04 -23.44 3.90
C ASP A 190 -0.67 -23.87 4.48
N ALA A 191 -0.54 -23.87 5.81
CA ALA A 191 0.67 -24.31 6.51
C ALA A 191 1.01 -25.79 6.28
N LEU A 192 0.04 -26.64 5.93
CA LEU A 192 0.30 -28.03 5.50
C LEU A 192 1.24 -28.09 4.28
N GLY A 193 1.27 -27.02 3.47
CA GLY A 193 2.18 -26.86 2.35
C GLY A 193 3.65 -26.85 2.75
N MET A 194 3.96 -26.37 3.97
CA MET A 194 5.33 -26.22 4.48
C MET A 194 5.93 -27.53 5.00
N ILE A 195 5.11 -28.54 5.29
CA ILE A 195 5.58 -29.83 5.78
C ILE A 195 6.45 -30.50 4.71
N ASN A 196 7.65 -30.92 5.10
CA ASN A 196 8.63 -31.49 4.18
C ASN A 196 9.44 -32.62 4.84
N VAL A 197 10.18 -33.38 4.04
CA VAL A 197 11.08 -34.44 4.48
C VAL A 197 12.49 -34.19 3.95
N VAL A 198 13.48 -34.22 4.83
CA VAL A 198 14.88 -33.88 4.53
C VAL A 198 15.85 -34.89 5.14
N PRO A 199 16.93 -35.27 4.44
CA PRO A 199 17.18 -34.98 3.03
C PRO A 199 16.26 -35.81 2.12
N ASN A 200 15.94 -35.26 0.95
CA ASN A 200 15.16 -35.95 -0.07
C ASN A 200 15.66 -35.52 -1.47
N PRO A 201 16.35 -36.39 -2.23
CA PRO A 201 16.63 -37.79 -1.89
C PRO A 201 17.65 -37.93 -0.75
N TYR A 202 17.53 -39.00 0.02
CA TYR A 202 18.56 -39.43 0.96
C TYR A 202 19.57 -40.30 0.21
N TYR A 203 20.85 -39.90 0.22
CA TYR A 203 21.89 -40.59 -0.53
C TYR A 203 23.05 -40.98 0.38
N CYS A 204 23.07 -42.23 0.82
CA CYS A 204 24.18 -42.84 1.54
C CYS A 204 24.69 -41.98 2.72
N GLY A 205 23.85 -41.17 3.36
CA GLY A 205 24.17 -40.38 4.54
C GLY A 205 23.54 -38.99 4.61
N SER A 206 23.63 -38.40 5.78
CA SER A 206 23.22 -37.04 6.12
C SER A 206 24.33 -36.35 6.91
N PHE A 207 24.53 -35.03 6.73
CA PHE A 207 25.54 -34.29 7.52
C PHE A 207 25.24 -34.28 9.03
N TYR A 208 24.01 -34.64 9.40
CA TYR A 208 23.57 -34.72 10.80
C TYR A 208 23.88 -36.07 11.46
N GLU A 209 24.45 -37.03 10.74
CA GLU A 209 24.81 -38.34 11.28
C GLU A 209 26.18 -38.30 11.95
N SER A 210 26.26 -38.88 13.14
CA SER A 210 27.52 -38.96 13.89
C SER A 210 28.29 -40.27 13.63
N ASN A 211 27.58 -41.34 13.22
CA ASN A 211 28.15 -42.66 12.99
C ASN A 211 27.74 -43.23 11.63
N ILE A 212 28.52 -44.21 11.14
CA ILE A 212 28.27 -44.84 9.83
C ILE A 212 26.97 -45.67 9.77
N ASN A 213 26.45 -46.08 10.94
CA ASN A 213 25.25 -46.91 11.11
C ASN A 213 24.00 -46.11 11.50
N ASP A 214 24.12 -44.80 11.68
CA ASP A 214 22.98 -43.94 11.99
C ASP A 214 22.41 -43.41 10.68
N PHE A 215 21.12 -43.65 10.43
CA PHE A 215 20.39 -43.05 9.32
C PHE A 215 19.48 -41.97 9.90
N LEU A 216 19.58 -40.74 9.43
CA LEU A 216 18.76 -39.63 9.94
C LEU A 216 17.97 -38.92 8.85
N VAL A 217 16.67 -39.17 8.83
CA VAL A 217 15.70 -38.45 7.99
C VAL A 217 14.78 -37.65 8.89
N LYS A 218 14.67 -36.34 8.65
CA LYS A 218 13.82 -35.44 9.43
C LYS A 218 12.58 -35.05 8.63
N ILE A 219 11.41 -35.22 9.23
CA ILE A 219 10.17 -34.63 8.75
C ILE A 219 10.01 -33.29 9.47
N THR A 220 9.87 -32.17 8.75
CA THR A 220 9.91 -30.81 9.29
C THR A 220 8.58 -30.08 9.18
N ASN A 221 8.44 -29.00 9.95
CA ASN A 221 7.25 -28.13 10.03
C ASN A 221 6.00 -28.89 10.49
N LEU A 222 6.18 -29.88 11.36
CA LEU A 222 5.08 -30.63 11.95
C LEU A 222 4.40 -29.84 13.07
N PRO A 223 3.07 -29.95 13.22
CA PRO A 223 2.37 -29.44 14.39
C PRO A 223 2.63 -30.33 15.63
N GLU A 224 2.19 -29.87 16.79
CA GLU A 224 2.38 -30.58 18.06
C GLU A 224 1.73 -31.98 18.05
N GLN A 225 0.56 -32.10 17.39
CA GLN A 225 -0.21 -33.34 17.29
C GLN A 225 -0.41 -33.76 15.83
N CYS A 226 0.15 -34.90 15.44
CA CYS A 226 -0.09 -35.50 14.13
C CYS A 226 0.20 -37.00 14.12
N THR A 227 -0.38 -37.71 13.16
CA THR A 227 -0.04 -39.11 12.88
C THR A 227 0.75 -39.19 11.57
N ILE A 228 1.94 -39.77 11.62
CA ILE A 228 2.80 -40.01 10.46
C ILE A 228 2.72 -41.50 10.12
N SER A 229 2.33 -41.83 8.90
CA SER A 229 2.30 -43.20 8.38
C SER A 229 3.19 -43.30 7.16
N ILE A 230 4.15 -44.23 7.18
CA ILE A 230 5.11 -44.46 6.11
C ILE A 230 4.73 -45.75 5.40
N PHE A 231 4.64 -45.68 4.08
CA PHE A 231 4.23 -46.78 3.22
C PHE A 231 5.25 -47.05 2.11
N THR A 232 5.30 -48.29 1.66
CA THR A 232 5.94 -48.62 0.37
C THR A 232 5.08 -48.11 -0.80
N VAL A 233 5.65 -48.06 -2.01
CA VAL A 233 4.88 -47.72 -3.23
C VAL A 233 3.73 -48.70 -3.49
N SER A 234 3.84 -49.94 -3.00
CA SER A 234 2.79 -50.96 -3.09
C SER A 234 1.66 -50.76 -2.05
N GLY A 235 1.75 -49.76 -1.18
CA GLY A 235 0.75 -49.48 -0.14
C GLY A 235 0.90 -50.28 1.15
N SER A 236 2.01 -51.01 1.32
CA SER A 236 2.28 -51.75 2.56
C SER A 236 2.76 -50.80 3.65
N LEU A 237 2.20 -50.89 4.86
CA LEU A 237 2.63 -50.08 6.00
C LEU A 237 4.01 -50.51 6.48
N VAL A 238 4.91 -49.53 6.60
CA VAL A 238 6.30 -49.70 7.04
C VAL A 238 6.45 -49.23 8.48
N LYS A 239 5.94 -48.04 8.78
CA LYS A 239 6.01 -47.45 10.12
C LYS A 239 4.84 -46.53 10.41
N ARG A 240 4.30 -46.56 11.63
CA ARG A 240 3.31 -45.57 12.11
C ARG A 240 3.79 -44.90 13.39
N ILE A 241 3.74 -43.58 13.39
CA ILE A 241 4.20 -42.72 14.50
C ILE A 241 3.06 -41.80 14.91
N SER A 242 2.75 -41.79 16.21
CA SER A 242 1.85 -40.81 16.82
C SER A 242 2.68 -39.74 17.51
N LYS A 243 2.68 -38.53 16.96
CA LYS A 243 3.39 -37.36 17.52
C LYS A 243 2.46 -36.59 18.45
N ASN A 244 2.93 -36.26 19.64
CA ASN A 244 2.20 -35.51 20.66
C ASN A 244 3.19 -34.76 21.57
N ASP A 245 4.01 -33.91 20.97
CA ASP A 245 5.09 -33.17 21.62
C ASP A 245 5.35 -31.84 20.89
N ASN A 246 6.06 -30.92 21.53
CA ASN A 246 6.20 -29.54 21.04
C ASN A 246 7.23 -29.35 19.92
N ASP A 247 7.98 -30.40 19.53
CA ASP A 247 8.98 -30.25 18.47
C ASP A 247 8.30 -30.06 17.12
N THR A 248 8.83 -29.17 16.29
CA THR A 248 8.30 -28.93 14.93
C THR A 248 8.81 -29.95 13.90
N TRP A 249 9.37 -31.06 14.36
CA TRP A 249 10.00 -32.06 13.53
C TRP A 249 9.93 -33.46 14.14
N TYR A 250 10.22 -34.47 13.33
CA TYR A 250 10.38 -35.86 13.78
C TYR A 250 11.56 -36.50 13.05
N ASN A 251 12.44 -37.16 13.80
CA ASN A 251 13.56 -37.91 13.24
C ASN A 251 13.15 -39.37 13.02
N TRP A 252 13.13 -39.78 11.76
CA TRP A 252 13.00 -41.17 11.36
C TRP A 252 14.38 -41.78 11.14
N ASP A 253 14.61 -42.88 11.83
CA ASP A 253 15.79 -43.75 11.81
C ASP A 253 15.86 -44.68 10.60
N VAL A 254 14.94 -44.52 9.63
CA VAL A 254 14.86 -45.32 8.40
C VAL A 254 14.68 -46.82 8.70
N ARG A 255 13.99 -47.12 9.80
CA ARG A 255 13.61 -48.48 10.22
C ARG A 255 12.10 -48.67 10.18
N ASP A 256 11.68 -49.92 10.04
CA ASP A 256 10.28 -50.35 10.16
C ASP A 256 9.81 -50.41 11.63
N ASP A 257 8.55 -50.76 11.85
CA ASP A 257 7.95 -50.95 13.18
C ASP A 257 8.64 -52.03 14.03
N LYS A 258 9.39 -52.95 13.39
CA LYS A 258 10.13 -54.03 14.04
C LYS A 258 11.60 -53.68 14.28
N GLY A 259 12.00 -52.43 14.00
CA GLY A 259 13.37 -51.94 14.17
C GLY A 259 14.35 -52.43 13.10
N LYS A 260 13.87 -53.02 12.00
CA LYS A 260 14.69 -53.46 10.87
C LYS A 260 14.89 -52.30 9.89
N PRO A 261 16.11 -52.10 9.35
CA PRO A 261 16.33 -51.14 8.28
C PRO A 261 15.42 -51.43 7.08
N VAL A 262 14.83 -50.39 6.50
CA VAL A 262 14.04 -50.52 5.28
C VAL A 262 14.96 -50.69 4.07
N ALA A 263 14.45 -51.13 2.92
CA ALA A 263 15.27 -51.24 1.71
C ALA A 263 15.46 -49.88 1.01
N SER A 264 16.52 -49.73 0.23
CA SER A 264 16.65 -48.60 -0.71
C SER A 264 15.46 -48.56 -1.66
N GLY A 265 14.86 -47.39 -1.85
CA GLY A 265 13.68 -47.24 -2.70
C GLY A 265 12.89 -45.96 -2.44
N VAL A 266 11.68 -45.93 -2.98
CA VAL A 266 10.73 -44.82 -2.81
C VAL A 266 9.67 -45.21 -1.80
N TYR A 267 9.35 -44.27 -0.90
CA TYR A 267 8.34 -44.41 0.14
C TYR A 267 7.37 -43.24 0.10
N ILE A 268 6.15 -43.49 0.55
CA ILE A 268 5.09 -42.50 0.70
C ILE A 268 4.93 -42.21 2.18
N ILE A 269 5.06 -40.95 2.57
CA ILE A 269 4.84 -40.50 3.95
C ILE A 269 3.52 -39.73 3.96
N HIS A 270 2.52 -40.28 4.64
CA HIS A 270 1.22 -39.66 4.85
C HIS A 270 1.17 -39.09 6.27
N ILE A 271 0.79 -37.82 6.38
CA ILE A 271 0.79 -37.06 7.63
C ILE A 271 -0.63 -36.55 7.83
N GLN A 272 -1.28 -37.02 8.87
CA GLN A 272 -2.64 -36.66 9.23
C GLN A 272 -2.62 -35.74 10.46
N ILE A 273 -3.27 -34.59 10.35
CA ILE A 273 -3.34 -33.57 11.40
C ILE A 273 -4.81 -33.40 11.81
N PRO A 274 -5.17 -33.76 13.05
CA PRO A 274 -6.55 -33.66 13.53
C PRO A 274 -7.12 -32.25 13.34
N GLY A 275 -8.31 -32.15 12.76
CA GLY A 275 -9.03 -30.88 12.59
C GLY A 275 -8.49 -29.93 11.50
N VAL A 276 -7.37 -30.25 10.85
CA VAL A 276 -6.78 -29.40 9.79
C VAL A 276 -6.81 -30.08 8.43
N GLY A 277 -6.31 -31.32 8.33
CA GLY A 277 -6.24 -32.05 7.07
C GLY A 277 -5.10 -33.06 7.00
N GLU A 278 -4.67 -33.37 5.78
CA GLU A 278 -3.63 -34.35 5.52
C GLU A 278 -2.61 -33.85 4.48
N LYS A 279 -1.38 -34.37 4.57
CA LYS A 279 -0.28 -34.09 3.65
C LYS A 279 0.40 -35.39 3.27
N THR A 280 0.64 -35.58 1.98
CA THR A 280 1.41 -36.71 1.46
C THR A 280 2.73 -36.22 0.89
N LEU A 281 3.82 -36.85 1.30
CA LEU A 281 5.17 -36.64 0.79
C LEU A 281 5.68 -37.91 0.11
N LYS A 282 6.57 -37.75 -0.86
CA LYS A 282 7.30 -38.83 -1.50
C LYS A 282 8.76 -38.70 -1.12
N TRP A 283 9.34 -39.75 -0.53
CA TRP A 283 10.73 -39.77 -0.14
C TRP A 283 11.47 -40.87 -0.89
N ALA A 284 12.66 -40.56 -1.39
CA ALA A 284 13.53 -41.54 -2.04
C ALA A 284 14.81 -41.68 -1.23
N GLY A 285 15.17 -42.93 -0.87
CA GLY A 285 16.36 -43.23 -0.09
C GLY A 285 17.22 -44.30 -0.74
N ILE A 286 18.51 -44.02 -0.87
CA ILE A 286 19.54 -45.00 -1.18
C ILE A 286 20.36 -45.20 0.09
N LEU A 287 20.21 -46.37 0.70
CA LEU A 287 20.91 -46.75 1.92
C LEU A 287 22.24 -47.39 1.58
N ARG A 288 23.20 -47.26 2.50
CA ARG A 288 24.50 -47.95 2.41
C ARG A 288 24.24 -49.46 2.52
N GLY A 289 24.91 -50.25 1.69
CA GLY A 289 24.90 -51.70 1.84
C GLY A 289 25.64 -52.12 3.11
N GLU A 290 25.13 -53.15 3.78
CA GLU A 290 25.91 -53.89 4.78
C GLU A 290 27.02 -54.64 4.03
N TYR A 291 28.28 -54.23 4.22
CA TYR A 291 29.46 -54.99 3.79
C TYR A 291 30.05 -55.74 4.98
#